data_AF-A0A924ZV22-F1
#
_entry.id   AF-A0A924ZV22-F1
#
_cell.length_a   1.000
_cell.length_b   1.000
_cell.length_c   1.000
_cell.angle_alpha   90.00
_cell.angle_beta   90.00
_cell.angle_gamma   90.00
#
_symmetry.space_group_name_H-M   'P 1'
#
loop_
_entity.id
_entity.type
_entity.pdbx_description
1 polymer ?
#
loop_
_entity_poly.entity_id
_entity_poly.type
_entity_poly.pdbx_seq_one_letter_code
_entity_poly.pdbx_strand_id
1 'polypeptide(L)'
;MLSTVNQHKDKVTTESVRSITSVSKAASRFSNYMLQEHFHSKLAMCIAVSLGVTLTGCGTGNGATTRVDETTPSKPTVSTTYNLKIQSPVLLRNTKVTVTDTSTGSILGESVIQNGNDIEFVMPLTTLRSGHLILITLSPVDSSSQYFDPMLNNQLGAMTAFNKPLHALISADMSDKMTKIDPFTEMVYERALIRSGTLDISKPKVNALTSIHLNLATNEMMTAFGTVSTTVFAVLFNNPTS
;
A
#
# COMPACT_ATOMS: atom_id res chain seq x y z
N MET A 1 57.79 51.55 -12.25
CA MET A 1 57.23 50.61 -13.25
C MET A 1 56.62 49.41 -12.51
N LEU A 2 55.64 49.63 -11.63
CA LEU A 2 54.20 49.40 -11.87
C LEU A 2 53.78 48.82 -13.24
N SER A 3 52.86 47.84 -13.13
CA SER A 3 51.78 47.52 -14.07
C SER A 3 52.00 46.39 -15.10
N THR A 4 51.98 45.12 -14.67
CA THR A 4 51.47 44.02 -15.54
C THR A 4 51.14 42.67 -14.85
N VAL A 5 50.52 42.62 -13.64
CA VAL A 5 50.12 41.32 -13.04
C VAL A 5 48.70 41.31 -12.42
N ASN A 6 47.81 42.25 -12.80
CA ASN A 6 46.44 42.28 -12.25
C ASN A 6 45.31 41.99 -13.24
N GLN A 7 45.58 41.56 -14.48
CA GLN A 7 44.51 41.32 -15.47
C GLN A 7 43.94 39.90 -15.54
N HIS A 8 44.33 38.98 -14.66
CA HIS A 8 43.77 37.62 -14.64
C HIS A 8 42.81 37.34 -13.48
N LYS A 9 42.68 38.27 -12.51
CA LYS A 9 41.77 38.12 -11.36
C LYS A 9 40.37 38.74 -11.57
N ASP A 10 40.21 39.64 -12.53
CA ASP A 10 38.94 40.35 -12.73
C ASP A 10 38.02 39.71 -13.79
N LYS A 11 38.46 38.64 -14.47
CA LYS A 11 37.64 37.97 -15.51
C LYS A 11 36.87 36.75 -14.99
N VAL A 12 37.32 36.14 -13.89
CA VAL A 12 36.66 34.96 -13.30
C VAL A 12 35.50 35.37 -12.37
N THR A 13 35.51 36.60 -11.87
CA THR A 13 34.49 37.10 -10.93
C THR A 13 33.21 37.59 -11.62
N THR A 14 33.23 37.81 -12.94
CA THR A 14 32.11 38.42 -13.69
C THR A 14 31.15 37.40 -14.33
N GLU A 15 31.60 36.16 -14.57
CA GLU A 15 30.71 35.08 -15.05
C GLU A 15 29.97 34.37 -13.91
N SER A 16 30.53 34.36 -12.70
CA SER A 16 29.87 33.80 -11.52
C SER A 16 28.64 34.61 -11.09
N VAL A 17 28.64 35.94 -11.28
CA VAL A 17 27.52 36.82 -10.90
C VAL A 17 26.33 36.74 -11.87
N ARG A 18 26.54 36.32 -13.13
CA ARG A 18 25.45 36.18 -14.13
C ARG A 18 24.71 34.85 -14.05
N SER A 19 25.32 33.79 -13.50
CA SER A 19 24.65 32.50 -13.32
C SER A 19 23.70 32.48 -12.11
N ILE A 20 24.03 33.25 -11.06
CA ILE A 20 23.20 33.35 -9.85
C ILE A 20 21.93 34.20 -10.08
N THR A 21 21.94 35.09 -11.08
CA THR A 21 20.78 35.93 -11.43
C THR A 21 19.72 35.23 -12.29
N SER A 22 20.00 34.09 -12.92
CA SER A 22 18.99 33.33 -13.68
C SER A 22 18.25 32.28 -12.85
N VAL A 23 18.82 31.84 -11.71
CA VAL A 23 18.16 30.88 -10.80
C VAL A 23 17.21 31.59 -9.83
N SER A 24 17.46 32.86 -9.50
CA SER A 24 16.57 33.69 -8.66
C SER A 24 15.23 34.04 -9.32
N LYS A 25 15.13 34.01 -10.66
CA LYS A 25 13.91 34.40 -11.41
C LYS A 25 12.94 33.25 -11.69
N ALA A 26 13.34 32.00 -11.44
CA ALA A 26 12.46 30.83 -11.54
C ALA A 26 11.87 30.40 -10.18
N ALA A 27 12.50 30.79 -9.08
CA ALA A 27 12.01 30.53 -7.71
C ALA A 27 10.96 31.55 -7.22
N SER A 28 10.69 32.63 -7.97
CA SER A 28 9.76 33.70 -7.59
C SER A 28 8.35 33.56 -8.20
N ARG A 29 7.99 32.40 -8.76
CA ARG A 29 6.66 32.16 -9.39
C ARG A 29 5.81 31.06 -8.74
N PHE A 30 6.22 30.48 -7.62
CA PHE A 30 5.43 29.46 -6.91
C PHE A 30 5.09 29.82 -5.46
N SER A 31 5.19 31.09 -5.09
CA SER A 31 4.90 31.59 -3.74
C SER A 31 3.84 32.70 -3.78
N ASN A 32 2.65 32.43 -4.34
CA ASN A 32 1.52 33.37 -4.36
C ASN A 32 0.15 32.67 -4.47
N TYR A 33 -0.05 31.52 -3.82
CA TYR A 33 -1.38 30.87 -3.75
C TYR A 33 -1.60 30.15 -2.42
N MET A 34 -1.22 30.77 -1.31
CA MET A 34 -1.77 30.45 0.01
C MET A 34 -1.63 31.70 0.88
N LEU A 35 -2.71 32.05 1.58
CA LEU A 35 -2.89 33.16 2.51
C LEU A 35 -3.38 34.49 1.91
N GLN A 36 -4.70 34.57 1.66
CA GLN A 36 -5.44 35.75 2.07
C GLN A 36 -6.91 35.39 2.41
N GLU A 37 -7.16 35.30 3.71
CA GLU A 37 -8.35 35.80 4.44
C GLU A 37 -9.73 35.22 4.05
N HIS A 38 -10.30 34.26 4.79
CA HIS A 38 -10.92 34.40 6.12
C HIS A 38 -11.69 35.71 6.33
N PHE A 39 -12.93 35.52 6.78
CA PHE A 39 -13.74 36.41 7.61
C PHE A 39 -14.79 37.32 6.93
N HIS A 40 -16.04 37.06 7.31
CA HIS A 40 -17.25 37.87 7.14
C HIS A 40 -17.85 37.81 5.72
N SER A 41 -19.15 37.71 5.50
CA SER A 41 -20.29 37.94 6.37
C SER A 41 -21.50 37.27 5.72
N LYS A 42 -22.38 36.78 6.59
CA LYS A 42 -23.84 36.69 6.49
C LYS A 42 -24.50 37.22 5.20
N LEU A 43 -25.62 36.56 4.90
CA LEU A 43 -26.84 37.14 4.33
C LEU A 43 -27.00 37.02 2.80
N ALA A 44 -27.57 35.91 2.36
CA ALA A 44 -28.58 35.90 1.31
C ALA A 44 -29.50 34.68 1.55
N MET A 45 -30.69 34.86 2.13
CA MET A 45 -31.96 35.09 1.40
C MET A 45 -32.27 33.93 0.42
N CYS A 46 -33.37 33.19 0.49
CA CYS A 46 -34.72 33.52 0.94
C CYS A 46 -35.51 32.28 1.40
N ILE A 47 -36.40 32.55 2.35
CA ILE A 47 -37.60 31.80 2.71
C ILE A 47 -38.45 31.56 1.44
N ALA A 48 -38.90 30.32 1.22
CA ALA A 48 -40.12 30.05 0.46
C ALA A 48 -40.76 28.73 0.96
N VAL A 49 -41.60 28.87 1.98
CA VAL A 49 -42.69 27.93 2.25
C VAL A 49 -43.72 28.12 1.14
N SER A 50 -44.09 27.08 0.40
CA SER A 50 -45.49 26.86 -0.05
C SER A 50 -45.70 25.63 -0.93
N LEU A 51 -46.73 24.88 -0.53
CA LEU A 51 -47.78 24.25 -1.35
C LEU A 51 -47.48 22.94 -2.08
N GLY A 52 -48.36 21.97 -1.78
CA GLY A 52 -48.28 20.59 -2.21
C GLY A 52 -48.73 20.31 -3.63
N VAL A 53 -48.38 19.11 -4.06
CA VAL A 53 -48.99 18.42 -5.20
C VAL A 53 -49.34 17.02 -4.71
N THR A 54 -50.63 16.77 -4.58
CA THR A 54 -51.21 15.44 -4.50
C THR A 54 -50.92 14.72 -5.81
N LEU A 55 -50.02 13.73 -5.80
CA LEU A 55 -49.91 12.78 -6.91
C LEU A 55 -50.98 11.70 -6.73
N THR A 56 -52.16 11.96 -7.29
CA THR A 56 -53.12 10.91 -7.64
C THR A 56 -52.52 10.07 -8.76
N GLY A 57 -52.03 8.89 -8.43
CA GLY A 57 -51.66 7.85 -9.39
C GLY A 57 -52.69 6.73 -9.36
N CYS A 58 -53.71 6.83 -10.22
CA CYS A 58 -54.61 5.75 -10.56
C CYS A 58 -53.87 4.76 -11.47
N GLY A 59 -53.74 3.51 -11.03
CA GLY A 59 -53.08 2.45 -11.79
C GLY A 59 -53.67 1.10 -11.41
N THR A 60 -54.84 0.81 -11.97
CA THR A 60 -55.50 -0.50 -11.97
C THR A 60 -54.58 -1.57 -12.54
N GLY A 61 -54.36 -2.64 -11.78
CA GLY A 61 -53.64 -3.83 -12.24
C GLY A 61 -53.80 -4.97 -11.26
N ASN A 62 -54.80 -5.82 -11.49
CA ASN A 62 -55.04 -7.05 -10.75
C ASN A 62 -53.82 -7.97 -10.81
N GLY A 63 -53.18 -8.23 -9.67
CA GLY A 63 -52.16 -9.24 -9.48
C GLY A 63 -52.16 -9.70 -8.04
N ALA A 64 -52.48 -10.97 -7.81
CA ALA A 64 -52.64 -11.59 -6.50
C ALA A 64 -51.41 -11.33 -5.60
N THR A 65 -51.67 -10.86 -4.38
CA THR A 65 -50.68 -10.74 -3.32
C THR A 65 -50.36 -12.12 -2.75
N THR A 66 -49.40 -12.82 -3.34
CA THR A 66 -48.69 -13.89 -2.62
C THR A 66 -47.88 -13.23 -1.52
N ARG A 67 -48.41 -13.32 -0.30
CA ARG A 67 -47.72 -13.03 0.97
C ARG A 67 -46.47 -13.92 0.99
N VAL A 68 -45.30 -13.33 0.74
CA VAL A 68 -44.03 -14.02 0.98
C VAL A 68 -43.87 -14.05 2.49
N ASP A 69 -43.92 -15.25 3.05
CA ASP A 69 -43.65 -15.46 4.47
C ASP A 69 -42.32 -14.82 4.84
N GLU A 70 -42.40 -14.01 5.89
CA GLU A 70 -41.29 -13.31 6.54
C GLU A 70 -40.31 -14.37 7.06
N THR A 71 -39.38 -14.75 6.19
CA THR A 71 -38.23 -15.57 6.58
C THR A 71 -37.42 -14.71 7.53
N THR A 72 -37.37 -15.18 8.76
CA THR A 72 -36.62 -14.64 9.90
C THR A 72 -35.34 -13.98 9.40
N PRO A 73 -35.02 -12.72 9.78
CA PRO A 73 -33.77 -12.10 9.38
C PRO A 73 -32.64 -13.00 9.87
N SER A 74 -31.95 -13.66 8.94
CA SER A 74 -30.75 -14.43 9.23
C SER A 74 -29.80 -13.47 9.95
N LYS A 75 -29.61 -13.70 11.25
CA LYS A 75 -28.64 -12.95 12.06
C LYS A 75 -27.32 -13.01 11.30
N PRO A 76 -26.71 -11.87 10.92
CA PRO A 76 -25.45 -11.91 10.19
C PRO A 76 -24.46 -12.67 11.05
N THR A 77 -23.95 -13.78 10.52
CA THR A 77 -22.88 -14.57 11.15
C THR A 77 -21.67 -13.66 11.20
N VAL A 78 -21.40 -13.09 12.37
CA VAL A 78 -20.20 -12.28 12.59
C VAL A 78 -19.01 -13.21 12.43
N SER A 79 -18.20 -12.99 11.40
CA SER A 79 -16.94 -13.73 11.25
C SER A 79 -16.08 -13.46 12.49
N THR A 80 -15.55 -14.52 13.09
CA THR A 80 -14.66 -14.43 14.26
C THR A 80 -13.20 -14.70 13.90
N THR A 81 -12.96 -15.06 12.64
CA THR A 81 -11.67 -15.46 12.10
C THR A 81 -11.30 -14.59 10.91
N TYR A 82 -10.00 -14.49 10.69
CA TYR A 82 -9.38 -13.88 9.53
C TYR A 82 -8.56 -14.94 8.82
N ASN A 83 -8.88 -15.20 7.55
CA ASN A 83 -8.16 -16.13 6.71
C ASN A 83 -7.13 -15.35 5.87
N LEU A 84 -5.86 -15.71 6.03
CA LEU A 84 -4.75 -15.17 5.27
C LEU A 84 -4.19 -16.23 4.35
N LYS A 85 -4.44 -16.09 3.05
CA LYS A 85 -3.84 -16.92 2.02
C LYS A 85 -2.59 -16.25 1.45
N ILE A 86 -1.46 -16.93 1.53
CA ILE A 86 -0.16 -16.48 1.02
C ILE A 86 0.19 -17.31 -0.20
N GLN A 87 0.58 -16.67 -1.30
CA GLN A 87 0.92 -17.34 -2.54
C GLN A 87 2.28 -16.87 -3.08
N SER A 88 3.09 -17.80 -3.57
CA SER A 88 4.30 -17.55 -4.34
C SER A 88 4.02 -17.76 -5.83
N PRO A 89 4.59 -16.94 -6.74
CA PRO A 89 4.51 -17.16 -8.18
C PRO A 89 5.28 -18.41 -8.65
N VAL A 90 6.16 -18.96 -7.81
CA VAL A 90 7.01 -20.09 -8.13
C VAL A 90 6.78 -21.23 -7.14
N LEU A 91 7.12 -22.46 -7.56
CA LEU A 91 7.12 -23.60 -6.67
C LEU A 91 8.23 -23.45 -5.62
N LEU A 92 7.91 -23.72 -4.37
CA LEU A 92 8.80 -23.68 -3.21
C LEU A 92 8.91 -25.07 -2.59
N ARG A 93 10.07 -25.37 -2.00
CA ARG A 93 10.31 -26.58 -1.22
C ARG A 93 11.05 -26.26 0.06
N ASN A 94 10.64 -26.91 1.15
CA ASN A 94 11.19 -26.74 2.49
C ASN A 94 11.32 -25.26 2.87
N THR A 95 10.26 -24.47 2.66
CA THR A 95 10.24 -23.03 2.94
C THR A 95 9.40 -22.75 4.16
N LYS A 96 9.99 -22.09 5.15
CA LYS A 96 9.30 -21.63 6.35
C LYS A 96 8.56 -20.32 6.07
N VAL A 97 7.30 -20.26 6.48
CA VAL A 97 6.46 -19.07 6.42
C VAL A 97 6.16 -18.61 7.83
N THR A 98 6.57 -17.39 8.16
CA THR A 98 6.29 -16.76 9.46
C THR A 98 5.45 -15.51 9.22
N VAL A 99 4.39 -15.34 10.01
CA VAL A 99 3.47 -14.20 9.99
C VAL A 99 3.60 -13.48 11.32
N THR A 100 3.95 -12.20 11.29
CA THR A 100 4.32 -11.42 12.49
C THR A 100 3.57 -10.09 12.50
N ASP A 101 2.99 -9.71 13.64
CA ASP A 101 2.49 -8.35 13.85
C ASP A 101 3.68 -7.40 14.03
N THR A 102 3.81 -6.39 13.17
CA THR A 102 5.00 -5.52 13.18
C THR A 102 5.07 -4.62 14.41
N SER A 103 3.94 -4.28 15.02
CA SER A 103 3.86 -3.36 16.16
C SER A 103 4.32 -4.03 17.46
N THR A 104 3.97 -5.31 17.65
CA THR A 104 4.29 -6.07 18.85
C THR A 104 5.48 -7.02 18.66
N GLY A 105 5.82 -7.34 17.42
CA GLY A 105 6.79 -8.39 17.09
C GLY A 105 6.28 -9.81 17.34
N SER A 106 5.00 -9.97 17.67
CA SER A 106 4.43 -11.28 18.00
C SER A 106 4.22 -12.12 16.74
N ILE A 107 4.63 -13.38 16.80
CA ILE A 107 4.34 -14.36 15.74
C ILE A 107 2.86 -14.74 15.84
N LEU A 108 2.12 -14.43 14.79
CA LEU A 108 0.70 -14.76 14.65
C LEU A 108 0.48 -16.15 14.05
N GLY A 109 1.43 -16.61 13.24
CA GLY A 109 1.40 -17.94 12.64
C GLY A 109 2.77 -18.33 12.08
N GLU A 110 3.09 -19.62 12.16
CA GLU A 110 4.28 -20.20 11.53
C GLU A 110 3.94 -21.57 10.96
N SER A 111 4.44 -21.86 9.75
CA SER A 111 4.28 -23.17 9.11
C SER A 111 5.33 -23.36 8.02
N VAL A 112 5.39 -24.56 7.42
CA VAL A 112 6.38 -24.93 6.41
C VAL A 112 5.69 -25.45 5.15
N ILE A 113 6.04 -24.85 4.01
CA ILE A 113 5.69 -25.35 2.68
C ILE A 113 6.71 -26.43 2.32
N GLN A 114 6.31 -27.70 2.43
CA GLN A 114 7.16 -28.84 2.09
C GLN A 114 7.41 -28.91 0.57
N ASN A 115 6.34 -28.81 -0.23
CA ASN A 115 6.40 -28.72 -1.69
C ASN A 115 5.09 -28.10 -2.19
N GLY A 116 5.14 -26.89 -2.72
CA GLY A 116 3.94 -26.15 -3.13
C GLY A 116 4.23 -24.67 -3.35
N ASN A 117 3.20 -23.89 -3.60
CA ASN A 117 3.34 -22.44 -3.85
C ASN A 117 2.34 -21.61 -3.05
N ASP A 118 1.57 -22.19 -2.15
CA ASP A 118 0.65 -21.46 -1.30
C ASP A 118 0.57 -22.06 0.11
N ILE A 119 0.06 -21.24 1.03
CA ILE A 119 -0.25 -21.62 2.40
C ILE A 119 -1.35 -20.73 2.94
N GLU A 120 -2.15 -21.24 3.88
CA GLU A 120 -3.24 -20.51 4.51
C GLU A 120 -3.11 -20.52 6.03
N PHE A 121 -3.36 -19.36 6.65
CA PHE A 121 -3.42 -19.19 8.09
C PHE A 121 -4.80 -18.70 8.50
N VAL A 122 -5.39 -19.37 9.49
CA VAL A 122 -6.65 -18.97 10.11
C VAL A 122 -6.32 -18.37 11.47
N MET A 123 -6.58 -17.07 11.64
CA MET A 123 -6.24 -16.33 12.85
C MET A 123 -7.49 -15.79 13.54
N PRO A 124 -7.58 -15.80 14.87
CA PRO A 124 -8.68 -15.15 15.58
C PRO A 124 -8.64 -13.63 15.36
N LEU A 125 -9.79 -12.99 15.09
CA LEU A 125 -9.83 -11.52 14.95
C LEU A 125 -9.35 -10.78 16.21
N THR A 126 -9.41 -11.41 17.38
CA THR A 126 -8.92 -10.85 18.65
C THR A 126 -7.41 -10.64 18.67
N THR A 127 -6.64 -11.32 17.82
CA THR A 127 -5.18 -11.15 17.72
C THR A 127 -4.79 -10.04 16.73
N LEU A 128 -5.74 -9.55 15.94
CA LEU A 128 -5.52 -8.51 14.94
C LEU A 128 -6.03 -7.16 15.44
N ARG A 129 -5.25 -6.11 15.18
CA ARG A 129 -5.65 -4.73 15.42
C ARG A 129 -5.68 -3.98 14.10
N SER A 130 -6.81 -3.32 13.83
CA SER A 130 -6.96 -2.50 12.62
C SER A 130 -5.88 -1.41 12.58
N GLY A 131 -5.27 -1.21 11.41
CA GLY A 131 -4.21 -0.24 11.20
C GLY A 131 -2.80 -0.72 11.56
N HIS A 132 -2.66 -1.93 12.14
CA HIS A 132 -1.36 -2.58 12.27
C HIS A 132 -0.93 -3.16 10.93
N LEU A 133 0.38 -3.35 10.77
CA LEU A 133 0.92 -4.10 9.65
C LEU A 133 1.25 -5.52 10.08
N ILE A 134 1.06 -6.44 9.15
CA ILE A 134 1.50 -7.82 9.24
C ILE A 134 2.69 -7.97 8.30
N LEU A 135 3.81 -8.44 8.85
CA LEU A 135 4.97 -8.86 8.10
C LEU A 135 4.87 -10.36 7.85
N ILE A 136 4.96 -10.74 6.59
CA ILE A 136 5.04 -12.13 6.19
C ILE A 136 6.46 -12.37 5.69
N THR A 137 7.06 -13.45 6.14
CA THR A 137 8.43 -13.84 5.79
C THR A 137 8.44 -15.26 5.26
N LEU A 138 8.88 -15.43 4.01
CA LEU A 138 9.32 -16.71 3.47
C LEU A 138 10.81 -16.84 3.74
N SER A 139 11.24 -17.88 4.41
CA SER A 139 12.64 -18.11 4.75
C SER A 139 13.03 -19.58 4.51
N PRO A 140 14.30 -19.86 4.18
CA PRO A 140 14.76 -21.24 4.11
C PRO A 140 14.66 -21.91 5.48
N VAL A 141 14.23 -23.16 5.49
CA VAL A 141 14.32 -24.03 6.68
C VAL A 141 15.78 -24.45 6.90
N ASP A 142 16.45 -24.88 5.83
CA ASP A 142 17.84 -25.34 5.84
C ASP A 142 18.45 -25.29 4.43
N SER A 143 19.60 -25.93 4.21
CA SER A 143 20.29 -25.95 2.91
C SER A 143 19.55 -26.73 1.81
N SER A 144 18.51 -27.49 2.14
CA SER A 144 17.65 -28.21 1.19
C SER A 144 16.50 -27.37 0.65
N SER A 145 16.30 -26.15 1.17
CA SER A 145 15.29 -25.22 0.68
C SER A 145 15.54 -24.82 -0.76
N GLN A 146 14.49 -24.87 -1.59
CA GLN A 146 14.58 -24.60 -3.02
C GLN A 146 13.40 -23.79 -3.54
N TYR A 147 13.62 -23.08 -4.65
CA TYR A 147 12.55 -22.48 -5.46
C TYR A 147 12.72 -22.87 -6.93
N PHE A 148 11.62 -22.90 -7.68
CA PHE A 148 11.66 -23.12 -9.12
C PHE A 148 12.01 -21.82 -9.85
N ASP A 149 13.13 -21.82 -10.57
CA ASP A 149 13.54 -20.72 -11.41
C ASP A 149 13.28 -21.08 -12.88
N PRO A 150 12.34 -20.40 -13.57
CA PRO A 150 12.00 -20.69 -14.96
C PRO A 150 13.10 -20.29 -15.95
N MET A 151 14.09 -19.47 -15.54
CA MET A 151 15.14 -18.98 -16.44
C MET A 151 16.35 -19.91 -16.50
N LEU A 152 16.46 -20.87 -15.58
CA LEU A 152 17.54 -21.86 -15.60
C LEU A 152 17.35 -22.91 -16.70
N ASN A 153 18.42 -23.65 -16.99
CA ASN A 153 18.44 -24.74 -17.99
C ASN A 153 17.90 -24.31 -19.37
N ASN A 154 18.45 -23.23 -19.96
CA ASN A 154 17.99 -22.70 -21.25
C ASN A 154 16.48 -22.44 -21.29
N GLN A 155 15.92 -21.82 -20.24
CA GLN A 155 14.49 -21.50 -20.10
C GLN A 155 13.55 -22.72 -19.95
N LEU A 156 14.09 -23.92 -19.70
CA LEU A 156 13.29 -25.09 -19.32
C LEU A 156 12.92 -25.09 -17.83
N GLY A 157 13.64 -24.28 -17.05
CA GLY A 157 13.47 -24.13 -15.62
C GLY A 157 14.13 -25.24 -14.81
N ALA A 158 14.47 -24.92 -13.57
CA ALA A 158 15.04 -25.88 -12.63
C ALA A 158 14.74 -25.46 -11.18
N MET A 159 14.75 -26.43 -10.27
CA MET A 159 14.86 -26.11 -8.85
C MET A 159 16.25 -25.59 -8.54
N THR A 160 16.33 -24.49 -7.81
CA THR A 160 17.58 -23.88 -7.35
C THR A 160 17.51 -23.54 -5.87
N ALA A 161 18.65 -23.28 -5.25
CA ALA A 161 18.75 -23.03 -3.81
C ALA A 161 18.00 -21.76 -3.41
N PHE A 162 17.14 -21.87 -2.40
CA PHE A 162 16.51 -20.72 -1.74
C PHE A 162 17.32 -20.41 -0.47
N ASN A 163 18.09 -19.33 -0.47
CA ASN A 163 19.04 -19.02 0.61
C ASN A 163 18.84 -17.63 1.22
N LYS A 164 17.88 -16.85 0.73
CA LYS A 164 17.55 -15.52 1.22
C LYS A 164 16.07 -15.44 1.53
N PRO A 165 15.69 -14.79 2.63
CA PRO A 165 14.28 -14.58 2.91
C PRO A 165 13.64 -13.62 1.89
N LEU A 166 12.33 -13.76 1.72
CA LEU A 166 11.47 -12.81 1.03
C LEU A 166 10.37 -12.35 1.98
N HIS A 167 9.95 -11.11 1.79
CA HIS A 167 9.09 -10.38 2.69
C HIS A 167 7.91 -9.79 1.92
N ALA A 168 6.81 -9.67 2.64
CA ALA A 168 5.67 -8.86 2.23
C ALA A 168 5.08 -8.15 3.44
N LEU A 169 4.68 -6.90 3.24
CA LEU A 169 3.94 -6.12 4.23
C LEU A 169 2.49 -5.98 3.76
N ILE A 170 1.55 -6.33 4.64
CA ILE A 170 0.14 -6.10 4.41
C ILE A 170 -0.45 -5.33 5.57
N SER A 171 -1.47 -4.52 5.29
CA SER A 171 -2.31 -3.96 6.35
C SER A 171 -3.17 -5.07 6.94
N ALA A 172 -3.23 -5.13 8.27
CA ALA A 172 -4.22 -5.91 8.99
C ALA A 172 -5.60 -5.28 8.78
N ASP A 173 -6.43 -5.93 7.99
CA ASP A 173 -7.85 -5.68 7.83
C ASP A 173 -8.62 -6.82 8.52
N MET A 174 -9.80 -6.55 9.06
CA MET A 174 -10.63 -7.58 9.74
C MET A 174 -11.41 -8.44 8.73
N SER A 175 -10.88 -8.62 7.52
CA SER A 175 -11.52 -9.29 6.38
C SER A 175 -10.53 -10.20 5.68
N ASP A 176 -10.95 -11.40 5.30
CA ASP A 176 -10.11 -12.39 4.61
C ASP A 176 -9.29 -11.80 3.46
N LYS A 177 -8.04 -12.26 3.35
CA LYS A 177 -7.04 -11.66 2.46
C LYS A 177 -6.22 -12.70 1.75
N MET A 178 -5.99 -12.46 0.46
CA MET A 178 -4.98 -13.16 -0.31
C MET A 178 -3.84 -12.20 -0.62
N THR A 179 -2.60 -12.65 -0.40
CA THR A 179 -1.41 -11.87 -0.73
C THR A 179 -0.41 -12.73 -1.46
N LYS A 180 0.27 -12.12 -2.43
CA LYS A 180 1.31 -12.76 -3.21
C LYS A 180 2.66 -12.27 -2.71
N ILE A 181 3.63 -13.17 -2.52
CA ILE A 181 5.00 -12.81 -2.16
C ILE A 181 5.86 -13.00 -3.40
N ASP A 182 6.37 -11.89 -3.92
CA ASP A 182 7.17 -11.83 -5.13
C ASP A 182 8.22 -10.70 -5.04
N PRO A 183 9.07 -10.52 -6.06
CA PRO A 183 10.08 -9.46 -6.02
C PRO A 183 9.49 -8.05 -5.82
N PHE A 184 8.24 -7.81 -6.21
CA PHE A 184 7.61 -6.50 -6.01
C PHE A 184 7.21 -6.28 -4.56
N THR A 185 6.71 -7.29 -3.85
CA THR A 185 6.46 -7.15 -2.40
C THR A 185 7.74 -6.96 -1.61
N GLU A 186 8.83 -7.62 -2.00
CA GLU A 186 10.15 -7.41 -1.38
C GLU A 186 10.60 -5.95 -1.55
N MET A 187 10.49 -5.41 -2.77
CA MET A 187 10.84 -4.02 -3.04
C MET A 187 9.96 -3.04 -2.25
N VAL A 188 8.66 -3.33 -2.09
CA VAL A 188 7.77 -2.53 -1.23
C VAL A 188 8.23 -2.58 0.23
N TYR A 189 8.57 -3.76 0.74
CA TYR A 189 9.08 -3.93 2.11
C TYR A 189 10.35 -3.12 2.35
N GLU A 190 11.35 -3.25 1.49
CA GLU A 190 12.63 -2.53 1.59
C GLU A 190 12.43 -1.01 1.51
N ARG A 191 11.58 -0.54 0.59
CA ARG A 191 11.24 0.90 0.51
C ARG A 191 10.50 1.40 1.74
N ALA A 192 9.61 0.60 2.32
CA ALA A 192 8.89 0.95 3.53
C ALA A 192 9.85 1.07 4.74
N LEU A 193 10.84 0.17 4.85
CA LEU A 193 11.89 0.24 5.88
C LEU A 193 12.73 1.52 5.76
N ILE A 194 13.17 1.86 4.54
CA ILE A 194 13.95 3.09 4.31
C ILE A 194 13.12 4.31 4.73
N ARG A 195 11.82 4.33 4.41
CA ARG A 195 10.92 5.43 4.81
C ARG A 195 10.67 5.52 6.30
N SER A 196 10.68 4.40 7.01
CA SER A 196 10.57 4.44 8.46
C SER A 196 11.85 4.92 9.17
N GLY A 197 12.89 5.28 8.41
CA GLY A 197 14.19 5.69 8.94
C GLY A 197 15.08 4.51 9.34
N THR A 198 14.75 3.29 8.91
CA THR A 198 15.59 2.11 9.12
C THR A 198 16.69 2.10 8.06
N LEU A 199 17.90 2.55 8.44
CA LEU A 199 19.05 2.60 7.54
C LEU A 199 19.85 1.30 7.49
N ASP A 200 19.80 0.51 8.58
CA ASP A 200 20.45 -0.80 8.66
C ASP A 200 19.45 -1.91 8.32
N ILE A 201 19.48 -2.35 7.06
CA ILE A 201 18.62 -3.41 6.54
C ILE A 201 19.00 -4.79 7.14
N SER A 202 20.23 -4.94 7.66
CA SER A 202 20.65 -6.20 8.32
C SER A 202 19.97 -6.41 9.68
N LYS A 203 19.47 -5.33 10.28
CA LYS A 203 18.75 -5.33 11.56
C LYS A 203 17.50 -4.43 11.46
N PRO A 204 16.49 -4.88 10.70
CA PRO A 204 15.36 -4.02 10.38
C PRO A 204 14.52 -3.71 11.63
N LYS A 205 14.22 -2.43 11.84
CA LYS A 205 13.30 -1.98 12.91
C LYS A 205 11.87 -1.99 12.39
N VAL A 206 11.28 -3.18 12.35
CA VAL A 206 9.93 -3.39 11.79
C VAL A 206 8.82 -2.71 12.59
N ASN A 207 9.06 -2.43 13.87
CA ASN A 207 8.12 -1.71 14.75
C ASN A 207 7.94 -0.22 14.41
N ALA A 208 8.86 0.38 13.65
CA ALA A 208 8.72 1.74 13.15
C ALA A 208 7.85 1.82 11.89
N LEU A 209 7.46 0.68 11.30
CA LEU A 209 6.62 0.65 10.10
C LEU A 209 5.19 1.03 10.44
N THR A 210 4.59 1.85 9.58
CA THR A 210 3.20 2.30 9.67
C THR A 210 2.55 2.17 8.29
N SER A 211 1.23 2.19 8.24
CA SER A 211 0.49 2.14 6.96
C SER A 211 0.84 3.27 5.99
N ILE A 212 1.33 4.41 6.50
CA ILE A 212 1.83 5.51 5.65
C ILE A 212 3.08 5.06 4.88
N HIS A 213 4.03 4.40 5.55
CA HIS A 213 5.25 3.89 4.91
C HIS A 213 4.92 2.85 3.84
N LEU A 214 4.01 1.92 4.14
CA LEU A 214 3.53 0.92 3.19
C LEU A 214 2.85 1.57 1.97
N ASN A 215 1.93 2.51 2.20
CA ASN A 215 1.19 3.17 1.11
C ASN A 215 2.14 3.97 0.20
N LEU A 216 3.04 4.77 0.77
CA LEU A 216 4.03 5.51 -0.01
C LEU A 216 4.94 4.56 -0.81
N ALA A 217 5.46 3.50 -0.17
CA ALA A 217 6.32 2.51 -0.84
C ALA A 217 5.60 1.84 -2.01
N THR A 218 4.33 1.49 -1.81
CA THR A 218 3.51 0.85 -2.85
C THR A 218 3.23 1.81 -4.01
N ASN A 219 2.92 3.07 -3.73
CA ASN A 219 2.69 4.08 -4.77
C ASN A 219 3.93 4.37 -5.61
N GLU A 220 5.12 4.37 -5.01
CA GLU A 220 6.35 4.49 -5.78
C GLU A 220 6.60 3.28 -6.68
N MET A 221 6.36 2.07 -6.15
CA MET A 221 6.49 0.83 -6.93
C MET A 221 5.50 0.79 -8.10
N MET A 222 4.26 1.22 -7.86
CA MET A 222 3.23 1.42 -8.87
C MET A 222 3.69 2.39 -9.95
N THR A 223 4.22 3.54 -9.56
CA THR A 223 4.65 4.58 -10.51
C THR A 223 5.87 4.15 -11.32
N ALA A 224 6.80 3.40 -10.71
CA ALA A 224 8.02 2.97 -11.36
C ALA A 224 7.83 1.80 -12.33
N PHE A 225 6.94 0.85 -12.00
CA PHE A 225 6.82 -0.42 -12.75
C PHE A 225 5.42 -0.68 -13.33
N GLY A 226 4.42 0.14 -13.01
CA GLY A 226 3.03 -0.07 -13.44
C GLY A 226 2.37 -1.30 -12.79
N THR A 227 2.95 -1.85 -11.72
CA THR A 227 2.49 -3.10 -11.08
C THR A 227 1.84 -2.82 -9.73
N VAL A 228 0.57 -3.23 -9.57
CA VAL A 228 -0.11 -3.23 -8.26
C VAL A 228 0.42 -4.41 -7.46
N SER A 229 1.29 -4.13 -6.50
CA SER A 229 1.51 -5.08 -5.42
C SER A 229 0.17 -5.23 -4.69
N THR A 230 -0.35 -6.46 -4.55
CA THR A 230 -1.67 -6.75 -3.94
C THR A 230 -1.74 -6.42 -2.44
N THR A 231 -0.79 -5.63 -1.93
CA THR A 231 -0.70 -5.07 -0.58
C THR A 231 -1.55 -3.79 -0.42
N VAL A 232 -2.11 -3.25 -1.50
CA VAL A 232 -2.86 -1.98 -1.51
C VAL A 232 -4.20 -2.09 -0.80
N PHE A 233 -4.39 -1.19 0.17
CA PHE A 233 -5.69 -0.77 0.69
C PHE A 233 -6.46 -0.07 -0.43
N ALA A 234 -7.63 -0.59 -0.81
CA ALA A 234 -8.56 0.15 -1.65
C ALA A 234 -9.07 1.37 -0.86
N VAL A 235 -8.42 2.53 -0.99
CA VAL A 235 -9.17 3.78 -0.87
C VAL A 235 -10.06 3.84 -2.11
N LEU A 236 -11.27 3.33 -1.95
CA LEU A 236 -12.36 3.53 -2.89
C LEU A 236 -12.55 5.04 -3.08
N PHE A 237 -12.02 5.59 -4.17
CA PHE A 237 -12.63 6.77 -4.76
C PHE A 237 -13.99 6.32 -5.29
N ASN A 238 -15.03 6.50 -4.48
CA ASN A 238 -16.41 6.47 -4.94
C ASN A 238 -16.56 7.49 -6.07
N ASN A 239 -16.58 7.02 -7.31
CA ASN A 239 -17.23 7.72 -8.40
C ASN A 239 -18.53 6.94 -8.69
N PRO A 240 -19.69 7.38 -8.18
CA PRO A 240 -20.95 6.89 -8.71
C PRO A 240 -21.12 7.48 -10.11
N THR A 241 -20.90 6.66 -11.13
CA THR A 241 -21.38 6.98 -12.47
C THR A 241 -22.90 6.94 -12.44
N SER A 242 -23.52 8.11 -12.63
CA SER A 242 -24.88 8.23 -13.16
C SER A 242 -24.89 7.95 -14.65
#